data_AF-A0A7X0E3U6-F1
#
_entry.id   AF-A0A7X0E3U6-F1
#
_cell.length_a   1.000
_cell.length_b   1.000
_cell.length_c   1.000
_cell.angle_alpha   90.00
_cell.angle_beta   90.00
_cell.angle_gamma   90.00
#
_symmetry.space_group_name_H-M   'P 1'
#
loop_
_entity.id
_entity.type
_entity.pdbx_description
1 polymer ?
#
loop_
_entity_poly.entity_id
_entity_poly.type
_entity_poly.pdbx_seq_one_letter_code
_entity_poly.pdbx_strand_id
1 'polypeptide(L)'
;MYGQTKPVRLRAGLPAGVRFADKCGTSYSLDGETAAYNDIGIITWPNGHTVIVAAFLTGSKADKNTRDALFAEIGKDVSVMSGPP
;
A
#
# COMPACT_ATOMS: atom_id res chain seq x y z
N MET A 1 -18.91 6.29 -3.83
CA MET A 1 -17.76 7.07 -4.33
C MET A 1 -16.57 6.89 -3.39
N TYR A 2 -15.93 5.72 -3.41
CA TYR A 2 -14.67 5.41 -2.71
C TYR A 2 -13.84 4.46 -3.58
N GLY A 3 -13.62 4.89 -4.83
CA GLY A 3 -12.90 4.09 -5.81
C GLY A 3 -11.46 3.91 -5.38
N GLN A 4 -11.01 2.66 -5.38
CA GLN A 4 -9.62 2.31 -5.15
C GLN A 4 -8.77 2.68 -6.38
N THR A 5 -7.54 3.15 -6.16
CA THR A 5 -6.53 3.16 -7.22
C THR A 5 -6.06 1.72 -7.45
N LYS A 6 -6.13 1.23 -8.70
CA LYS A 6 -5.47 -0.04 -9.07
C LYS A 6 -4.02 0.27 -9.41
N PRO A 7 -3.03 -0.57 -9.01
CA PRO A 7 -3.11 -1.89 -8.35
C PRO A 7 -3.38 -1.87 -6.82
N VAL A 8 -3.51 -3.03 -6.17
CA VAL A 8 -4.04 -3.16 -4.79
C VAL A 8 -3.08 -2.79 -3.64
N ARG A 9 -1.77 -3.05 -3.78
CA ARG A 9 -0.71 -2.55 -2.88
C ARG A 9 -1.02 -2.70 -1.38
N LEU A 10 -0.90 -1.62 -0.58
CA LEU A 10 -1.05 -1.65 0.88
C LEU A 10 -2.42 -2.20 1.29
N ARG A 11 -3.46 -1.93 0.49
CA ARG A 11 -4.83 -2.39 0.75
C ARG A 11 -4.94 -3.90 0.91
N ALA A 12 -4.09 -4.67 0.24
CA ALA A 12 -4.13 -6.12 0.29
C ALA A 12 -3.87 -6.69 1.69
N GLY A 13 -3.19 -5.93 2.56
CA GLY A 13 -2.96 -6.29 3.96
C GLY A 13 -3.87 -5.61 4.98
N LEU A 14 -4.72 -4.68 4.55
CA LEU A 14 -5.60 -3.94 5.48
C LEU A 14 -6.81 -4.81 5.89
N PRO A 15 -7.29 -4.68 7.14
CA PRO A 15 -8.50 -5.36 7.59
C PRO A 15 -9.73 -4.98 6.75
N ALA A 16 -10.66 -5.92 6.62
CA ALA A 16 -11.94 -5.66 5.98
C ALA A 16 -12.71 -4.53 6.69
N GLY A 17 -13.44 -3.72 5.92
CA GLY A 17 -14.24 -2.61 6.45
C GLY A 17 -13.45 -1.33 6.75
N VAL A 18 -12.12 -1.36 6.70
CA VAL A 18 -11.29 -0.15 6.78
C VAL A 18 -11.30 0.56 5.43
N ARG A 19 -11.53 1.88 5.46
CA ARG A 19 -11.41 2.71 4.26
C ARG A 19 -9.96 3.08 4.05
N PHE A 20 -9.47 2.91 2.83
CA PHE A 20 -8.17 3.41 2.42
C PHE A 20 -8.36 4.32 1.21
N ALA A 21 -7.94 5.57 1.31
CA ALA A 21 -7.97 6.53 0.20
C ALA A 21 -6.52 6.71 -0.26
N ASP A 22 -6.17 6.05 -1.37
CA ASP A 22 -4.79 5.84 -1.79
C ASP A 22 -4.48 6.29 -3.21
N LYS A 23 -3.19 6.49 -3.47
CA LYS A 23 -2.66 6.70 -4.81
C LYS A 23 -1.35 5.93 -4.99
N CYS A 24 -1.37 4.98 -5.91
CA CYS A 24 -0.17 4.27 -6.31
C CYS A 24 0.71 5.09 -7.28
N GLY A 25 2.01 4.79 -7.29
CA GLY A 25 2.98 5.25 -8.29
C GLY A 25 3.84 4.09 -8.78
N THR A 26 4.08 3.96 -10.08
CA THR A 26 4.90 2.87 -10.63
C THR A 26 5.64 3.35 -11.87
N SER A 27 6.96 3.17 -11.87
CA SER A 27 7.78 3.35 -13.07
C SER A 27 7.72 2.12 -13.95
N TYR A 28 8.05 2.28 -15.23
CA TYR A 28 8.38 1.14 -16.09
C TYR A 28 9.60 0.38 -15.54
N SER A 29 9.69 -0.90 -15.89
CA SER A 29 10.88 -1.68 -15.65
C SER A 29 11.85 -1.51 -16.81
N LEU A 30 13.11 -1.18 -16.51
CA LEU A 30 14.20 -1.06 -17.48
C LEU A 30 15.37 -1.90 -16.97
N ASP A 31 15.94 -2.75 -17.84
CA ASP A 31 17.07 -3.65 -17.50
C ASP A 31 16.84 -4.49 -16.23
N GLY A 32 15.61 -4.97 -16.05
CA GLY A 32 15.20 -5.79 -14.91
C GLY A 32 14.97 -5.00 -13.61
N GLU A 33 15.11 -3.68 -13.63
CA GLU A 33 14.91 -2.83 -12.46
C GLU A 33 13.66 -1.95 -12.59
N THR A 34 12.90 -1.82 -11.50
CA THR A 34 11.78 -0.86 -11.40
C THR A 34 12.18 0.27 -10.46
N ALA A 35 12.38 1.46 -11.05
CA ALA A 35 12.88 2.63 -10.32
C ALA A 35 11.96 3.08 -9.18
N ALA A 36 10.64 2.94 -9.33
CA ALA A 36 9.67 3.29 -8.29
C ALA A 36 8.48 2.32 -8.29
N TYR A 37 8.11 1.86 -7.10
CA TYR A 37 6.94 1.02 -6.86
C TYR A 37 6.26 1.47 -5.56
N ASN A 38 5.49 2.56 -5.59
CA ASN A 38 5.03 3.29 -4.40
C ASN A 38 3.52 3.16 -4.15
N ASP A 39 3.12 3.44 -2.91
CA ASP A 39 1.72 3.63 -2.52
C ASP A 39 1.61 4.54 -1.30
N ILE A 40 0.67 5.49 -1.33
CA ILE A 40 0.48 6.49 -0.28
C ILE A 40 -1.02 6.65 -0.07
N GLY A 41 -1.47 6.77 1.18
CA GLY A 41 -2.87 7.04 1.43
C GLY A 41 -3.24 7.28 2.89
N ILE A 42 -4.54 7.46 3.08
CA ILE A 42 -5.18 7.70 4.37
C ILE A 42 -6.04 6.49 4.73
N ILE A 43 -5.72 5.83 5.83
CA ILE A 43 -6.47 4.71 6.40
C ILE A 43 -7.46 5.28 7.41
N THR A 44 -8.75 4.97 7.28
CA THR A 44 -9.82 5.39 8.20
C THR A 44 -10.61 4.16 8.65
N TRP A 45 -10.59 3.87 9.95
CA TRP A 45 -11.40 2.83 10.57
C TRP A 45 -12.87 3.27 10.75
N PRO A 46 -13.82 2.33 10.94
CA PRO A 46 -15.23 2.67 11.15
C PRO A 46 -15.51 3.61 12.32
N ASN A 47 -14.67 3.58 13.36
CA ASN A 47 -14.77 4.47 14.52
C ASN A 47 -14.17 5.88 14.27
N GLY A 48 -13.70 6.17 13.06
CA GLY A 48 -13.09 7.45 12.68
C GLY A 48 -11.59 7.54 12.96
N HIS A 49 -10.97 6.55 13.61
CA HIS A 49 -9.51 6.53 13.79
C HIS A 49 -8.83 6.60 12.43
N THR A 50 -7.82 7.47 12.30
CA THR A 50 -7.23 7.80 11.00
C THR A 50 -5.71 7.83 11.08
N VAL A 51 -5.07 7.16 10.12
CA VAL A 51 -3.61 7.08 9.98
C VAL A 51 -3.23 7.43 8.54
N ILE A 52 -2.13 8.17 8.36
CA ILE A 52 -1.54 8.44 7.05
C ILE A 52 -0.32 7.53 6.87
N VAL A 53 -0.22 6.87 5.73
CA VAL A 53 0.89 5.97 5.38
C VAL A 53 1.47 6.36 4.02
N ALA A 54 2.80 6.34 3.91
CA ALA A 54 3.52 6.52 2.67
C ALA A 54 4.63 5.48 2.56
N ALA A 55 4.57 4.62 1.54
CA ALA A 55 5.54 3.56 1.29
C ALA A 55 6.19 3.74 -0.08
N PHE A 56 7.52 3.77 -0.08
CA PHE A 56 8.35 3.94 -1.27
C PHE A 56 9.29 2.75 -1.41
N LEU A 57 9.29 2.14 -2.59
CA LEU A 57 10.26 1.12 -2.96
C LEU A 57 10.98 1.58 -4.22
N THR A 58 12.29 1.76 -4.12
CA THR A 58 13.14 2.29 -5.18
C THR A 58 14.12 1.23 -5.69
N GLY A 59 14.44 1.29 -6.99
CA GLY A 59 15.48 0.44 -7.60
C GLY A 59 15.27 -1.07 -7.43
N SER A 60 14.02 -1.54 -7.41
CA SER A 60 13.74 -2.94 -7.10
C SER A 60 13.90 -3.82 -8.34
N LYS A 61 14.72 -4.86 -8.21
CA LYS A 61 14.88 -5.95 -9.20
C LYS A 61 13.94 -7.15 -8.95
N ALA A 62 13.15 -7.10 -7.88
CA ALA A 62 12.18 -8.15 -7.57
C ALA A 62 11.04 -8.15 -8.59
N ASP A 63 10.40 -9.29 -8.84
CA ASP A 63 9.24 -9.34 -9.73
C ASP A 63 8.02 -8.60 -9.13
N LYS A 64 6.98 -8.41 -9.96
CA LYS A 64 5.77 -7.69 -9.53
C LYS A 64 5.09 -8.35 -8.33
N ASN A 65 5.02 -9.68 -8.30
CA ASN A 65 4.32 -10.42 -7.25
C ASN A 65 5.01 -10.26 -5.89
N THR A 66 6.34 -10.31 -5.90
CA THR A 66 7.17 -10.11 -4.71
C THR A 66 7.00 -8.70 -4.16
N ARG A 67 6.98 -7.69 -5.04
CA ARG A 67 6.74 -6.29 -4.62
C ARG A 67 5.32 -6.08 -4.11
N ASP A 68 4.32 -6.73 -4.70
CA ASP A 68 2.94 -6.69 -4.21
C ASP A 68 2.82 -7.34 -2.82
N ALA A 69 3.46 -8.48 -2.61
CA ALA A 69 3.49 -9.17 -1.33
C ALA A 69 4.13 -8.30 -0.24
N LEU A 70 5.25 -7.64 -0.53
CA LEU A 70 5.87 -6.69 0.37
C LEU A 70 4.92 -5.55 0.78
N PHE A 71 4.19 -4.97 -0.19
CA PHE A 71 3.23 -3.91 0.13
C PHE A 71 2.04 -4.43 0.94
N ALA A 72 1.55 -5.63 0.67
CA ALA A 72 0.52 -6.25 1.50
C ALA A 72 1.01 -6.45 2.93
N GLU A 73 2.24 -6.92 3.12
CA GLU A 73 2.85 -7.10 4.44
C GLU A 73 2.96 -5.76 5.20
N ILE A 74 3.47 -4.70 4.55
CA ILE A 74 3.51 -3.36 5.15
C ILE A 74 2.11 -2.89 5.57
N GLY A 75 1.10 -3.10 4.73
CA GLY A 75 -0.28 -2.74 5.06
C GLY A 75 -0.80 -3.46 6.31
N LYS A 76 -0.48 -4.74 6.45
CA LYS A 76 -0.81 -5.53 7.64
C LYS A 76 -0.09 -4.99 8.88
N ASP A 77 1.21 -4.74 8.78
CA ASP A 77 2.02 -4.27 9.91
C ASP A 77 1.55 -2.90 10.41
N VAL A 78 1.27 -1.96 9.51
CA VAL A 78 0.66 -0.67 9.85
C VAL A 78 -0.68 -0.85 10.57
N SER A 79 -1.49 -1.81 10.13
CA SER A 79 -2.79 -2.08 10.78
C SER A 79 -2.64 -2.63 12.18
N VAL A 80 -1.62 -3.46 12.43
CA VAL A 80 -1.32 -4.00 13.76
C VAL A 80 -0.75 -2.92 14.69
N MET A 81 0.16 -2.09 14.19
CA MET A 81 0.85 -1.08 15.00
C MET A 81 0.03 0.16 15.27
N SER A 82 -0.89 0.50 14.36
CA SER A 82 -1.61 1.78 14.38
C SER A 82 -3.11 1.59 14.22
N GLY A 83 -3.63 0.37 14.39
CA GLY A 83 -5.05 0.12 14.53
C GLY A 83 -5.59 0.64 15.87
N PRO A 84 -6.91 0.91 15.95
CA PRO A 84 -7.54 1.08 17.25
C PRO A 84 -7.39 -0.21 18.09
N PRO A 85 -7.34 -0.09 19.43
CA PRO A 85 -7.31 -1.24 20.34
C PRO A 85 -8.56 -2.13 20.22
#